data_AF-A0A9E3TX65-F1
#
_entry.id   AF-A0A9E3TX65-F1
#
_cell.length_a   1.000
_cell.length_b   1.000
_cell.length_c   1.000
_cell.angle_alpha   90.00
_cell.angle_beta   90.00
_cell.angle_gamma   90.00
#
_symmetry.space_group_name_H-M   'P 1'
#
loop_
_entity.id
_entity.type
_entity.pdbx_description
1 polymer ?
#
loop_
_entity_poly.entity_id
_entity_poly.type
_entity_poly.pdbx_seq_one_letter_code
_entity_poly.pdbx_strand_id
1 'polypeptide(L)'
;MLRHVVSSLVFLCLLSSRNLKAESPLDSTSALETIATQFGLADGPAWDGGSALYFPDVKGEKLFRYLPEKKQLQTVLDNAGRISASFYSHGELFLSDNGNSSIARLQGKEKIVIAVHDLDVKPPIRPNDLVVDADGGIYYTLTGQGQVIYLTPDGQQIVAVEGVQTPNGLILSPDEETLYVAAYVPKEIWAYDIASNGKSANGRVFARMDSGPDKGADGMAIDRAGNVYCAGPAHVWIWSPSGKLLDKIETPTRPINCTFGDRDMRSLYITGFGGLYRQRMRISGRSSQPPNDSADQPLNANRPSTAIPNTVKSDLDVVFAQYGDRKLLADIFRPAASSGPIPAIVVVHGGGWLNGDKSKFRALAINLAARGFVTAAIEYRLGGEAKFPAGIQDCNAAVRFLRANAQRYNIDPDRIGAVGGSAGGHLVGLMAAAPNLEELQGEGGHADRSSRLQAAIVMAGPMQMTTGSVAERSRTANSGSNSNQWLGKTIDQAPDLYALADAHLHFSKDSPPVLFMCGELDSPERNELTREKLKSFGVWAGLKVYKDGKHGCWNQLPWFNDMADDMEAFFREHL
;
A
#
# COMPACT_ATOMS: atom_id res chain seq x y z
N MET A 1 -19.89 -64.78 -24.20
CA MET A 1 -20.35 -63.42 -23.85
C MET A 1 -19.66 -63.01 -22.56
N LEU A 2 -18.58 -62.23 -22.68
CA LEU A 2 -17.87 -61.63 -21.55
C LEU A 2 -18.09 -60.12 -21.67
N ARG A 3 -18.70 -59.46 -20.68
CA ARG A 3 -18.73 -58.01 -20.57
C ARG A 3 -18.28 -57.61 -19.18
N HIS A 4 -17.12 -56.96 -19.14
CA HIS A 4 -16.63 -56.17 -18.01
C HIS A 4 -17.56 -54.98 -17.76
N VAL A 5 -17.92 -54.76 -16.50
CA VAL A 5 -18.55 -53.53 -16.03
C VAL A 5 -17.46 -52.67 -15.43
N VAL A 6 -17.21 -51.52 -16.07
CA VAL A 6 -16.32 -50.46 -15.59
C VAL A 6 -17.06 -49.67 -14.51
N SER A 7 -16.45 -49.56 -13.33
CA SER A 7 -16.90 -48.69 -12.24
C SER A 7 -16.44 -47.26 -12.50
N SER A 8 -17.37 -46.34 -12.67
CA SER A 8 -17.11 -44.90 -12.70
C SER A 8 -17.23 -44.33 -11.28
N LEU A 9 -16.10 -44.05 -10.62
CA LEU A 9 -16.09 -43.18 -9.45
C LEU A 9 -16.15 -41.72 -9.92
N VAL A 10 -17.30 -41.08 -9.72
CA VAL A 10 -17.44 -39.62 -9.77
C VAL A 10 -16.91 -39.08 -8.45
N PHE A 11 -15.75 -38.42 -8.47
CA PHE A 11 -15.23 -37.66 -7.33
C PHE A 11 -16.02 -36.34 -7.27
N LEU A 12 -17.01 -36.29 -6.38
CA LEU A 12 -17.74 -35.07 -6.08
C LEU A 12 -16.82 -34.16 -5.25
N CYS A 13 -16.14 -33.21 -5.90
CA CYS A 13 -15.45 -32.12 -5.21
C CYS A 13 -16.48 -31.25 -4.48
N LEU A 14 -16.65 -31.52 -3.18
CA LEU A 14 -17.25 -30.58 -2.25
C LEU A 14 -16.30 -29.39 -2.12
N LEU A 15 -16.54 -28.36 -2.93
CA LEU A 15 -16.06 -27.00 -2.68
C LEU A 15 -16.66 -26.55 -1.34
N SER A 16 -15.93 -26.78 -0.26
CA SER A 16 -16.21 -26.10 0.99
C SER A 16 -15.88 -24.63 0.78
N SER A 17 -16.92 -23.82 0.58
CA SER A 17 -16.88 -22.40 0.90
C SER A 17 -16.52 -22.26 2.38
N ARG A 18 -15.22 -22.28 2.69
CA ARG A 18 -14.73 -21.90 4.00
C ARG A 18 -15.11 -20.44 4.14
N ASN A 19 -16.16 -20.18 4.92
CA ASN A 19 -16.40 -18.89 5.53
C ASN A 19 -15.08 -18.47 6.20
N LEU A 20 -14.33 -17.60 5.53
CA LEU A 20 -13.20 -16.90 6.12
C LEU A 20 -13.79 -16.10 7.29
N LYS A 21 -13.64 -16.61 8.52
CA LYS A 21 -13.61 -15.70 9.67
C LYS A 21 -12.53 -14.69 9.33
N ALA A 22 -12.92 -13.45 9.05
CA ALA A 22 -11.96 -12.38 8.81
C ALA A 22 -10.88 -12.44 9.91
N GLU A 23 -9.64 -12.70 9.51
CA GLU A 23 -8.53 -12.86 10.45
C GLU A 23 -8.23 -11.50 11.09
N SER A 24 -7.89 -11.51 12.38
CA SER A 24 -7.41 -10.30 13.05
C SER A 24 -6.14 -9.79 12.35
N PRO A 25 -6.05 -8.48 12.05
CA PRO A 25 -4.83 -7.88 11.53
C PRO A 25 -3.78 -7.66 12.62
N LEU A 26 -4.08 -7.92 13.90
CA LEU A 26 -3.14 -7.84 15.01
C LEU A 26 -2.05 -8.92 14.89
N ASP A 27 -0.79 -8.54 15.09
CA ASP A 27 0.28 -9.53 15.26
C ASP A 27 0.30 -10.01 16.72
N SER A 28 -0.43 -11.09 17.00
CA SER A 28 -0.55 -11.65 18.35
C SER A 28 0.76 -12.20 18.92
N THR A 29 1.84 -12.26 18.14
CA THR A 29 3.17 -12.66 18.61
C THR A 29 3.98 -11.47 19.17
N SER A 30 3.49 -10.25 18.98
CA SER A 30 4.10 -9.02 19.49
C SER A 30 3.23 -8.39 20.56
N ALA A 31 3.82 -8.15 21.74
CA ALA A 31 3.20 -7.36 22.78
C ALA A 31 3.18 -5.87 22.42
N LEU A 32 2.26 -5.11 23.05
CA LEU A 32 2.21 -3.66 22.98
C LEU A 32 3.47 -3.05 23.62
N GLU A 33 4.21 -2.25 22.86
CA GLU A 33 5.39 -1.54 23.33
C GLU A 33 5.00 -0.17 23.90
N THR A 34 5.44 0.14 25.13
CA THR A 34 5.38 1.51 25.67
C THR A 34 6.64 2.27 25.29
N ILE A 35 6.50 3.36 24.52
CA ILE A 35 7.63 4.17 24.07
C ILE A 35 7.93 5.29 25.05
N ALA A 36 6.89 6.02 25.48
CA ALA A 36 7.01 7.22 26.30
C ALA A 36 5.71 7.48 27.05
N THR A 37 5.78 8.11 28.24
CA THR A 37 4.60 8.31 29.11
C THR A 37 4.46 9.71 29.72
N GLN A 38 5.22 10.69 29.23
CA GLN A 38 5.33 12.02 29.83
C GLN A 38 4.32 13.05 29.30
N PHE A 39 3.44 12.69 28.37
CA PHE A 39 2.62 13.64 27.63
C PHE A 39 1.35 14.02 28.38
N GLY A 40 0.94 15.29 28.32
CA GLY A 40 -0.35 15.71 28.88
C GLY A 40 -1.53 15.12 28.10
N LEU A 41 -1.46 15.22 26.78
CA LEU A 41 -2.39 14.63 25.82
C LEU A 41 -1.67 14.50 24.47
N ALA A 42 -1.08 13.33 24.19
CA ALA A 42 -0.52 13.07 22.87
C ALA A 42 -1.64 12.76 21.88
N ASP A 43 -1.62 13.40 20.72
CA ASP A 43 -2.69 13.31 19.72
C ASP A 43 -2.13 13.31 18.28
N GLY A 44 -2.99 13.05 17.29
CA GLY A 44 -2.73 13.10 15.85
C GLY A 44 -1.33 12.72 15.40
N PRO A 45 -0.86 11.49 15.64
CA PRO A 45 0.44 11.06 15.20
C PRO A 45 0.47 10.95 13.67
N ALA A 46 1.58 11.38 13.06
CA ALA A 46 1.79 11.37 11.62
C ALA A 46 3.17 10.80 11.29
N TRP A 47 3.23 9.78 10.45
CA TRP A 47 4.48 9.22 9.94
C TRP A 47 4.97 9.97 8.71
N ASP A 48 6.24 10.35 8.67
CA ASP A 48 6.85 11.13 7.58
C ASP A 48 7.10 10.32 6.27
N GLY A 49 6.57 9.10 6.19
CA GLY A 49 6.83 8.17 5.09
C GLY A 49 8.25 7.59 5.07
N GLY A 50 9.11 7.93 6.04
CA GLY A 50 10.54 7.62 6.02
C GLY A 50 11.06 7.02 7.32
N SER A 51 11.23 7.85 8.35
CA SER A 51 12.00 7.51 9.54
C SER A 51 11.48 8.10 10.84
N ALA A 52 10.47 8.95 10.80
CA ALA A 52 10.05 9.73 11.94
C ALA A 52 8.53 9.78 12.12
N LEU A 53 8.12 9.70 13.38
CA LEU A 53 6.74 9.93 13.82
C LEU A 53 6.64 11.31 14.45
N TYR A 54 5.81 12.18 13.90
CA TYR A 54 5.45 13.47 14.47
C TYR A 54 4.16 13.33 15.27
N PHE A 55 4.03 14.05 16.39
CA PHE A 55 2.78 14.10 17.13
C PHE A 55 2.75 15.31 18.09
N PRO A 56 1.63 16.05 18.18
CA PRO A 56 1.46 17.07 19.21
C PRO A 56 1.22 16.48 20.60
N ASP A 57 1.67 17.20 21.63
CA ASP A 57 1.12 17.13 22.98
C ASP A 57 0.22 18.35 23.18
N VAL A 58 -1.09 18.16 23.03
CA VAL A 58 -2.10 19.24 22.99
C VAL A 58 -2.11 20.05 24.28
N LYS A 59 -1.96 19.39 25.44
CA LYS A 59 -1.95 20.05 26.75
C LYS A 59 -0.57 20.57 27.13
N GLY A 60 0.48 19.90 26.66
CA GLY A 60 1.86 20.39 26.79
C GLY A 60 2.17 21.57 25.87
N GLU A 61 1.31 21.84 24.88
CA GLU A 61 1.49 22.84 23.81
C GLU A 61 2.81 22.67 23.05
N LYS A 62 3.21 21.42 22.79
CA LYS A 62 4.45 21.05 22.09
C LYS A 62 4.18 20.18 20.88
N LEU A 63 5.11 20.22 19.93
CA LEU A 63 5.18 19.25 18.83
C LEU A 63 6.43 18.39 19.00
N PHE A 64 6.25 17.08 19.03
CA PHE A 64 7.34 16.11 19.16
C PHE A 64 7.61 15.37 17.86
N ARG A 65 8.83 14.83 17.76
CA ARG A 65 9.26 13.87 16.75
C ARG A 65 9.95 12.68 17.43
N TYR A 66 9.47 11.47 17.17
CA TYR A 66 10.10 10.23 17.60
C TYR A 66 10.80 9.54 16.42
N LEU A 67 12.05 9.11 16.64
CA LEU A 67 12.90 8.41 15.69
C LEU A 67 13.05 6.95 16.16
N PRO A 68 12.27 5.99 15.63
CA PRO A 68 12.22 4.61 16.16
C PRO A 68 13.56 3.89 16.10
N GLU A 69 14.32 4.05 15.01
CA GLU A 69 15.63 3.41 14.84
C GLU A 69 16.66 3.86 15.89
N LYS A 70 16.56 5.11 16.33
CA LYS A 70 17.44 5.69 17.34
C LYS A 70 16.84 5.61 18.74
N LYS A 71 15.59 5.14 18.87
CA LYS A 71 14.76 5.21 20.08
C LYS A 71 14.82 6.60 20.73
N GLN A 72 14.76 7.64 19.89
CA GLN A 72 15.01 9.01 20.32
C GLN A 72 13.76 9.86 20.16
N LEU A 73 13.37 10.55 21.23
CA LEU A 73 12.34 11.57 21.22
C LEU A 73 12.98 12.96 21.16
N GLN A 74 12.44 13.83 20.31
CA GLN A 74 12.91 15.20 20.11
C GLN A 74 11.74 16.18 20.13
N THR A 75 11.96 17.36 20.69
CA THR A 75 11.01 18.47 20.55
C THR A 75 11.25 19.20 19.23
N VAL A 76 10.20 19.36 18.43
CA VAL A 76 10.21 20.13 17.19
C VAL A 76 9.85 21.59 17.47
N LEU A 77 8.75 21.81 18.20
CA LEU A 77 8.27 23.11 18.65
C LEU A 77 7.99 23.05 20.16
N ASP A 78 8.61 23.96 20.92
CA ASP A 78 8.38 24.09 22.37
C ASP A 78 7.15 24.94 22.72
N ASN A 79 6.65 25.75 21.78
CA ASN A 79 5.45 26.59 21.90
C ASN A 79 4.57 26.40 20.66
N ALA A 80 4.09 25.18 20.45
CA ALA A 80 3.25 24.83 19.30
C ALA A 80 1.83 25.42 19.39
N GLY A 81 1.39 25.76 20.61
CA GLY A 81 -0.02 26.01 20.91
C GLY A 81 -0.80 24.70 20.95
N ARG A 82 -2.13 24.79 20.92
CA ARG A 82 -3.03 23.63 21.02
C ARG A 82 -3.27 23.01 19.64
N ILE A 83 -2.25 22.35 19.09
CA ILE A 83 -2.40 21.52 17.89
C ILE A 83 -3.15 20.24 18.29
N SER A 84 -4.33 19.99 17.72
CA SER A 84 -5.16 18.83 18.06
C SER A 84 -4.90 17.63 17.17
N ALA A 85 -4.44 17.83 15.94
CA ALA A 85 -4.06 16.74 15.05
C ALA A 85 -2.94 17.13 14.08
N SER A 86 -2.24 16.14 13.56
CA SER A 86 -1.33 16.31 12.43
C SER A 86 -1.47 15.18 11.41
N PHE A 87 -1.17 15.48 10.16
CA PHE A 87 -1.16 14.50 9.07
C PHE A 87 0.01 14.80 8.13
N TYR A 88 0.72 13.78 7.70
CA TYR A 88 1.83 13.93 6.75
C TYR A 88 1.42 13.43 5.38
N SER A 89 1.59 14.26 4.37
CA SER A 89 1.20 14.01 2.98
C SER A 89 1.93 15.00 2.10
N HIS A 90 2.15 14.69 0.82
CA HIS A 90 2.80 15.60 -0.12
C HIS A 90 4.18 16.13 0.35
N GLY A 91 4.89 15.38 1.19
CA GLY A 91 6.17 15.82 1.78
C GLY A 91 6.03 16.85 2.91
N GLU A 92 4.81 17.24 3.27
CA GLU A 92 4.51 18.29 4.24
C GLU A 92 3.80 17.73 5.47
N LEU A 93 4.02 18.38 6.61
CA LEU A 93 3.28 18.11 7.85
C LEU A 93 2.17 19.14 8.01
N PHE A 94 0.93 18.71 7.84
CA PHE A 94 -0.27 19.52 8.06
C PHE A 94 -0.71 19.42 9.52
N LEU A 95 -1.22 20.53 10.06
CA LEU A 95 -1.55 20.73 11.46
C LEU A 95 -2.98 21.30 11.57
N SER A 96 -3.78 20.71 12.45
CA SER A 96 -5.03 21.30 12.92
C SER A 96 -4.72 22.07 14.20
N ASP A 97 -4.66 23.40 14.09
CA ASP A 97 -4.36 24.31 15.18
C ASP A 97 -5.67 24.76 15.85
N ASN A 98 -6.16 23.93 16.77
CA ASN A 98 -7.37 24.21 17.54
C ASN A 98 -7.26 25.52 18.33
N GLY A 99 -6.06 25.85 18.83
CA GLY A 99 -5.81 27.04 19.63
C GLY A 99 -6.00 28.33 18.86
N ASN A 100 -5.47 28.39 17.64
CA ASN A 100 -5.54 29.57 16.76
C ASN A 100 -6.68 29.50 15.73
N SER A 101 -7.51 28.47 15.80
CA SER A 101 -8.60 28.20 14.86
C SER A 101 -8.17 28.20 13.40
N SER A 102 -7.10 27.44 13.11
CA SER A 102 -6.54 27.41 11.77
C SER A 102 -6.11 26.00 11.35
N ILE A 103 -6.07 25.79 10.04
CA ILE A 103 -5.28 24.72 9.44
C ILE A 103 -3.97 25.35 8.97
N ALA A 104 -2.86 24.69 9.26
CA ALA A 104 -1.53 25.15 8.88
C ALA A 104 -0.68 24.00 8.34
N ARG A 105 0.39 24.34 7.63
CA ARG A 105 1.49 23.42 7.31
C ARG A 105 2.77 23.87 8.00
N LEU A 106 3.61 22.93 8.41
CA LEU A 106 4.88 23.21 9.06
C LEU A 106 5.99 23.40 8.02
N GLN A 107 6.62 24.57 7.99
CA GLN A 107 7.80 24.86 7.20
C GLN A 107 8.98 25.17 8.13
N GLY A 108 9.90 24.22 8.28
CA GLY A 108 10.97 24.32 9.28
C GLY A 108 10.40 24.35 10.70
N LYS A 109 10.44 25.52 11.36
CA LYS A 109 9.82 25.75 12.68
C LYS A 109 8.63 26.72 12.63
N GLU A 110 8.23 27.16 11.45
CA GLU A 110 7.16 28.12 11.26
C GLU A 110 5.88 27.41 10.81
N LYS A 111 4.73 27.88 11.33
CA LYS A 111 3.41 27.41 10.91
C LYS A 111 2.87 28.35 9.84
N ILE A 112 2.76 27.86 8.61
CA ILE A 112 2.16 28.59 7.50
C ILE A 112 0.66 28.31 7.50
N VAL A 113 -0.14 29.31 7.84
CA VAL A 113 -1.60 29.20 7.89
C VAL A 113 -2.17 29.09 6.47
N ILE A 114 -3.02 28.09 6.25
CA ILE A 114 -3.68 27.83 4.95
C ILE A 114 -5.19 28.02 5.01
N ALA A 115 -5.81 27.90 6.20
CA ALA A 115 -7.20 28.27 6.44
C ALA A 115 -7.37 28.77 7.87
N VAL A 116 -8.31 29.70 8.10
CA VAL A 116 -8.62 30.26 9.42
C VAL A 116 -10.13 30.38 9.58
N HIS A 117 -10.62 30.19 10.81
CA HIS A 117 -12.01 30.40 11.19
C HIS A 117 -12.15 31.49 12.25
N ASP A 118 -13.36 32.03 12.34
CA ASP A 118 -13.68 33.11 13.26
C ASP A 118 -13.72 32.62 14.72
N LEU A 119 -12.84 33.20 15.54
CA LEU A 119 -12.75 32.96 16.98
C LEU A 119 -13.78 33.77 17.79
N ASP A 120 -14.35 34.83 17.21
CA ASP A 120 -15.27 35.75 17.88
C ASP A 120 -16.72 35.21 17.88
N VAL A 121 -17.03 34.27 16.98
CA VAL A 121 -18.29 33.50 17.02
C VAL A 121 -18.38 32.71 18.32
N LYS A 122 -19.58 32.60 18.91
CA LYS A 122 -19.81 31.86 20.17
C LYS A 122 -20.76 30.67 19.95
N PRO A 123 -20.32 29.42 20.22
CA PRO A 123 -18.96 29.03 20.62
C PRO A 123 -17.95 29.24 19.46
N PRO A 124 -16.65 29.47 19.77
CA PRO A 124 -15.62 29.62 18.75
C PRO A 124 -15.60 28.43 17.80
N ILE A 125 -15.54 28.71 16.50
CA ILE A 125 -15.30 27.69 15.49
C ILE A 125 -13.84 27.27 15.67
N ARG A 126 -13.56 25.96 15.76
CA ARG A 126 -12.19 25.43 15.90
C ARG A 126 -12.07 24.10 15.15
N PRO A 127 -11.00 23.91 14.37
CA PRO A 127 -10.73 22.63 13.75
C PRO A 127 -10.25 21.61 14.79
N ASN A 128 -10.40 20.31 14.49
CA ASN A 128 -9.98 19.25 15.40
C ASN A 128 -9.07 18.21 14.72
N ASP A 129 -9.59 17.26 13.96
CA ASP A 129 -8.79 16.34 13.14
C ASP A 129 -8.73 16.77 11.68
N LEU A 130 -7.76 16.22 10.95
CA LEU A 130 -7.62 16.40 9.50
C LEU A 130 -7.09 15.14 8.80
N VAL A 131 -7.42 15.01 7.52
CA VAL A 131 -6.83 14.05 6.57
C VAL A 131 -6.62 14.74 5.23
N VAL A 132 -5.53 14.40 4.53
CA VAL A 132 -5.19 14.95 3.22
C VAL A 132 -5.39 13.87 2.16
N ASP A 133 -6.07 14.21 1.06
CA ASP A 133 -6.29 13.31 -0.07
C ASP A 133 -5.10 13.31 -1.05
N ALA A 134 -5.16 12.48 -2.08
CA ALA A 134 -4.09 12.32 -3.06
C ALA A 134 -3.89 13.56 -3.98
N ASP A 135 -4.88 14.44 -4.08
CA ASP A 135 -4.84 15.66 -4.88
C ASP A 135 -4.35 16.89 -4.08
N GLY A 136 -4.15 16.73 -2.77
CA GLY A 136 -3.67 17.77 -1.86
C GLY A 136 -4.80 18.56 -1.19
N GLY A 137 -6.05 18.12 -1.35
CA GLY A 137 -7.19 18.64 -0.62
C GLY A 137 -7.21 18.14 0.82
N ILE A 138 -7.80 18.92 1.72
CA ILE A 138 -7.76 18.65 3.16
C ILE A 138 -9.18 18.58 3.72
N TYR A 139 -9.56 17.41 4.22
CA TYR A 139 -10.76 17.27 5.04
C TYR A 139 -10.39 17.55 6.50
N TYR A 140 -11.16 18.37 7.19
CA TYR A 140 -11.00 18.61 8.62
C TYR A 140 -12.32 18.83 9.34
N THR A 141 -12.37 18.45 10.62
CA THR A 141 -13.61 18.53 11.41
C THR A 141 -13.76 19.88 12.11
N LEU A 142 -14.98 20.40 12.10
CA LEU A 142 -15.42 21.50 12.97
C LEU A 142 -16.38 20.92 14.02
N THR A 143 -15.82 20.34 15.08
CA THR A 143 -16.55 19.54 16.08
C THR A 143 -17.77 20.27 16.66
N GLY A 144 -17.62 21.56 17.00
CA GLY A 144 -18.69 22.35 17.58
C GLY A 144 -19.85 22.64 16.63
N GLN A 145 -19.59 22.65 15.31
CA GLN A 145 -20.58 22.92 14.28
C GLN A 145 -21.22 21.66 13.71
N GLY A 146 -20.71 20.47 14.06
CA GLY A 146 -21.22 19.22 13.48
C GLY A 146 -20.90 19.07 11.99
N GLN A 147 -19.80 19.67 11.54
CA GLN A 147 -19.42 19.75 10.13
C GLN A 147 -18.04 19.15 9.87
N VAL A 148 -17.86 18.67 8.64
CA VAL A 148 -16.55 18.41 8.02
C VAL A 148 -16.39 19.37 6.86
N ILE A 149 -15.26 20.07 6.82
CA ILE A 149 -14.91 20.97 5.72
C ILE A 149 -13.89 20.27 4.84
N TYR A 150 -14.06 20.39 3.53
CA TYR A 150 -13.04 20.11 2.53
C TYR A 150 -12.43 21.43 2.06
N LEU A 151 -11.13 21.60 2.31
CA LEU A 151 -10.31 22.67 1.75
C LEU A 151 -9.69 22.14 0.46
N THR A 152 -10.12 22.66 -0.68
CA THR A 152 -9.59 22.29 -1.99
C THR A 152 -8.12 22.74 -2.13
N PRO A 153 -7.34 22.14 -3.04
CA PRO A 153 -5.96 22.56 -3.29
C PRO A 153 -5.79 24.04 -3.69
N ASP A 154 -6.81 24.66 -4.29
CA ASP A 154 -6.83 26.09 -4.64
C ASP A 154 -7.32 27.01 -3.51
N GLY A 155 -7.62 26.45 -2.33
CA GLY A 155 -7.93 27.19 -1.10
C GLY A 155 -9.42 27.47 -0.86
N GLN A 156 -10.33 26.90 -1.65
CA GLN A 156 -11.77 27.01 -1.41
C GLN A 156 -12.22 26.08 -0.27
N GLN A 157 -13.00 26.61 0.66
CA GLN A 157 -13.62 25.83 1.73
C GLN A 157 -15.03 25.40 1.35
N ILE A 158 -15.30 24.09 1.43
CA ILE A 158 -16.58 23.46 1.08
C ILE A 158 -17.06 22.65 2.28
N VAL A 159 -18.32 22.81 2.69
CA VAL A 159 -18.94 21.89 3.66
C VAL A 159 -19.11 20.53 2.97
N ALA A 160 -18.29 19.55 3.36
CA ALA A 160 -18.28 18.21 2.79
C ALA A 160 -19.32 17.30 3.42
N VAL A 161 -19.48 17.42 4.75
CA VAL A 161 -20.45 16.68 5.56
C VAL A 161 -21.02 17.62 6.61
N GLU A 162 -22.32 17.49 6.89
CA GLU A 162 -23.04 18.25 7.90
C GLU A 162 -23.99 17.35 8.68
N GLY A 163 -24.27 17.71 9.94
CA GLY A 163 -25.20 16.97 10.80
C GLY A 163 -24.60 15.78 11.54
N VAL A 164 -23.28 15.59 11.52
CA VAL A 164 -22.61 14.60 12.38
C VAL A 164 -22.54 15.15 13.80
N GLN A 165 -22.96 14.36 14.78
CA GLN A 165 -22.86 14.78 16.18
C GLN A 165 -21.39 14.72 16.64
N THR A 166 -20.82 15.89 16.97
CA THR A 166 -19.43 16.00 17.47
C THR A 166 -18.40 15.27 16.58
N PRO A 167 -18.26 15.65 15.29
CA PRO A 167 -17.29 15.02 14.41
C PRO A 167 -15.89 15.27 14.97
N ASN A 168 -15.11 14.20 15.06
CA ASN A 168 -13.78 14.22 15.63
C ASN A 168 -12.80 13.62 14.62
N GLY A 169 -12.47 12.34 14.70
CA GLY A 169 -11.57 11.64 13.77
C GLY A 169 -12.05 11.59 12.32
N LEU A 170 -11.07 11.60 11.41
CA LEU A 170 -11.26 11.42 9.96
C LEU A 170 -10.24 10.43 9.40
N ILE A 171 -10.65 9.63 8.42
CA ILE A 171 -9.73 8.90 7.55
C ILE A 171 -10.41 8.59 6.21
N LEU A 172 -9.63 8.46 5.14
CA LEU A 172 -10.11 8.08 3.81
C LEU A 172 -9.94 6.58 3.58
N SER A 173 -10.82 5.95 2.81
CA SER A 173 -10.59 4.61 2.27
C SER A 173 -9.32 4.59 1.40
N PRO A 174 -8.70 3.41 1.16
CA PRO A 174 -7.44 3.37 0.41
C PRO A 174 -7.54 3.90 -1.03
N ASP A 175 -8.73 3.80 -1.63
CA ASP A 175 -9.09 4.31 -2.96
C ASP A 175 -9.70 5.73 -2.95
N GLU A 176 -9.81 6.35 -1.77
CA GLU A 176 -10.39 7.68 -1.56
C GLU A 176 -11.83 7.85 -2.09
N GLU A 177 -12.56 6.75 -2.26
CA GLU A 177 -13.99 6.79 -2.60
C GLU A 177 -14.89 6.96 -1.37
N THR A 178 -14.36 6.74 -0.16
CA THR A 178 -15.11 6.82 1.10
C THR A 178 -14.40 7.69 2.13
N LEU A 179 -15.12 8.65 2.71
CA LEU A 179 -14.72 9.41 3.89
C LEU A 179 -15.33 8.76 5.14
N TYR A 180 -14.48 8.36 6.07
CA TYR A 180 -14.90 7.92 7.40
C TYR A 180 -14.84 9.10 8.38
N VAL A 181 -15.93 9.32 9.12
CA VAL A 181 -16.06 10.38 10.11
C VAL A 181 -16.47 9.78 11.45
N ALA A 182 -15.65 9.95 12.48
CA ALA A 182 -15.99 9.54 13.83
C ALA A 182 -16.92 10.56 14.49
N ALA A 183 -18.04 10.09 15.03
CA ALA A 183 -18.94 10.83 15.89
C ALA A 183 -18.62 10.51 17.35
N TYR A 184 -17.91 11.43 18.02
CA TYR A 184 -17.40 11.25 19.40
C TYR A 184 -18.50 10.91 20.43
N VAL A 185 -19.72 11.37 20.14
CA VAL A 185 -20.98 10.96 20.73
C VAL A 185 -21.95 10.79 19.56
N PRO A 186 -22.56 9.61 19.33
CA PRO A 186 -22.75 8.50 20.28
C PRO A 186 -21.73 7.35 20.20
N LYS A 187 -20.50 7.58 19.73
CA LYS A 187 -19.47 6.55 19.44
C LYS A 187 -19.75 5.74 18.18
N GLU A 188 -20.11 6.47 17.12
CA GLU A 188 -20.34 5.90 15.80
C GLU A 188 -19.22 6.30 14.86
N ILE A 189 -18.94 5.45 13.89
CA ILE A 189 -18.15 5.79 12.71
C ILE A 189 -19.13 5.85 11.56
N TRP A 190 -19.17 6.97 10.85
CA TRP A 190 -19.97 7.17 9.65
C TRP A 190 -19.09 7.01 8.42
N ALA A 191 -19.65 6.43 7.36
CA ALA A 191 -19.03 6.38 6.03
C ALA A 191 -19.85 7.21 5.05
N TYR A 192 -19.17 7.99 4.22
CA TYR A 192 -19.76 8.81 3.16
C TYR A 192 -19.06 8.54 1.84
N ASP A 193 -19.83 8.48 0.77
CA ASP A 193 -19.28 8.35 -0.58
C ASP A 193 -18.76 9.71 -1.03
N ILE A 194 -17.51 9.78 -1.50
CA ILE A 194 -16.87 11.03 -1.93
C ILE A 194 -17.24 11.31 -3.39
N ALA A 195 -17.73 12.51 -3.66
CA ALA A 195 -17.96 13.01 -5.02
C ALA A 195 -16.70 13.73 -5.56
N SER A 196 -16.62 13.88 -6.88
CA SER A 196 -15.45 14.47 -7.55
C SER A 196 -15.14 15.93 -7.20
N ASN A 197 -16.03 16.63 -6.50
CA ASN A 197 -15.82 18.00 -6.01
C ASN A 197 -15.46 18.04 -4.51
N GLY A 198 -15.18 16.90 -3.90
CA GLY A 198 -14.88 16.74 -2.48
C GLY A 198 -16.07 16.90 -1.54
N LYS A 199 -17.30 17.08 -2.06
CA LYS A 199 -18.51 16.87 -1.25
C LYS A 199 -18.70 15.39 -1.00
N SER A 200 -19.31 15.04 0.13
CA SER A 200 -19.62 13.65 0.44
C SER A 200 -21.13 13.44 0.57
N ALA A 201 -21.61 12.26 0.17
CA ALA A 201 -23.02 11.91 0.13
C ALA A 201 -23.27 10.52 0.73
N ASN A 202 -24.54 10.09 0.79
CA ASN A 202 -24.95 8.74 1.19
C ASN A 202 -24.40 8.29 2.57
N GLY A 203 -24.44 9.21 3.53
CA GLY A 203 -23.98 8.98 4.90
C GLY A 203 -24.68 7.78 5.54
N ARG A 204 -23.88 6.84 6.06
CA ARG A 204 -24.36 5.65 6.74
C ARG A 204 -23.51 5.35 7.97
N VAL A 205 -24.14 4.83 9.02
CA VAL A 205 -23.39 4.28 10.17
C VAL A 205 -22.64 3.05 9.70
N PHE A 206 -21.31 3.15 9.71
CA PHE A 206 -20.40 2.09 9.33
C PHE A 206 -20.13 1.14 10.51
N ALA A 207 -19.88 1.70 11.70
CA ALA A 207 -19.61 0.93 12.91
C ALA A 207 -20.05 1.67 14.17
N ARG A 208 -20.24 0.91 15.26
CA ARG A 208 -20.61 1.42 16.59
C ARG A 208 -19.75 0.79 17.67
N MET A 209 -19.24 1.60 18.60
CA MET A 209 -18.49 1.10 19.75
C MET A 209 -19.43 0.85 20.94
N ASP A 210 -19.62 -0.42 21.27
CA ASP A 210 -20.35 -0.84 22.47
C ASP A 210 -19.38 -0.98 23.66
N SER A 211 -19.07 0.15 24.30
CA SER A 211 -18.20 0.22 25.49
C SER A 211 -18.84 1.01 26.64
N GLY A 212 -20.16 0.90 26.80
CA GLY A 212 -20.88 1.58 27.87
C GLY A 212 -20.95 3.11 27.70
N PRO A 213 -21.04 3.89 28.81
CA PRO A 213 -21.42 5.31 28.78
C PRO A 213 -20.27 6.26 28.43
N ASP A 214 -19.01 5.82 28.51
CA ASP A 214 -17.87 6.69 28.20
C ASP A 214 -17.93 7.19 26.75
N LYS A 215 -17.47 8.42 26.51
CA LYS A 215 -17.45 9.05 25.18
C LYS A 215 -16.21 8.63 24.40
N GLY A 216 -16.29 8.51 23.08
CA GLY A 216 -15.19 8.01 22.24
C GLY A 216 -15.60 7.86 20.77
N ALA A 217 -14.81 7.14 19.98
CA ALA A 217 -14.70 7.32 18.53
C ALA A 217 -14.02 8.66 18.24
N ASP A 218 -12.71 8.56 18.11
CA ASP A 218 -11.78 9.68 18.04
C ASP A 218 -10.88 9.46 16.81
N GLY A 219 -9.62 9.88 16.86
CA GLY A 219 -8.66 9.71 15.78
C GLY A 219 -8.59 8.29 15.18
N MET A 220 -8.31 8.24 13.87
CA MET A 220 -8.38 7.02 13.06
C MET A 220 -7.15 6.80 12.19
N ALA A 221 -6.88 5.53 11.88
CA ALA A 221 -5.94 5.10 10.86
C ALA A 221 -6.59 4.04 9.95
N ILE A 222 -5.95 3.77 8.82
CA ILE A 222 -6.40 2.75 7.88
C ILE A 222 -5.22 1.91 7.38
N ASP A 223 -5.46 0.60 7.23
CA ASP A 223 -4.50 -0.28 6.56
C ASP A 223 -4.82 -0.48 5.08
N ARG A 224 -3.90 -1.09 4.36
CA ARG A 224 -4.08 -1.33 2.92
C ARG A 224 -5.21 -2.28 2.60
N ALA A 225 -5.64 -3.12 3.55
CA ALA A 225 -6.81 -3.95 3.35
C ALA A 225 -8.13 -3.18 3.51
N GLY A 226 -8.06 -1.91 3.90
CA GLY A 226 -9.20 -1.04 4.16
C GLY A 226 -9.77 -1.22 5.56
N ASN A 227 -9.06 -1.91 6.48
CA ASN A 227 -9.53 -2.02 7.85
C ASN A 227 -9.39 -0.66 8.54
N VAL A 228 -10.45 -0.22 9.22
CA VAL A 228 -10.51 1.07 9.91
C VAL A 228 -10.16 0.87 11.39
N TYR A 229 -9.13 1.59 11.84
CA TYR A 229 -8.66 1.62 13.21
C TYR A 229 -9.16 2.91 13.85
N CYS A 230 -9.87 2.84 14.97
CA CYS A 230 -10.41 4.03 15.61
C CYS A 230 -10.19 3.99 17.12
N ALA A 231 -9.61 5.07 17.66
CA ALA A 231 -9.45 5.24 19.09
C ALA A 231 -10.82 5.39 19.77
N GLY A 232 -11.07 4.51 20.74
CA GLY A 232 -12.27 4.48 21.57
C GLY A 232 -11.96 4.84 23.03
N PRO A 233 -12.93 4.66 23.94
CA PRO A 233 -12.74 5.05 25.34
C PRO A 233 -11.60 4.36 26.08
N ALA A 234 -11.32 3.10 25.74
CA ALA A 234 -10.28 2.27 26.39
C ALA A 234 -9.45 1.43 25.41
N HIS A 235 -9.85 1.37 24.14
CA HIS A 235 -9.22 0.51 23.13
C HIS A 235 -9.10 1.26 21.81
N VAL A 236 -8.15 0.84 20.97
CA VAL A 236 -8.26 1.06 19.52
C VAL A 236 -9.08 -0.09 18.95
N TRP A 237 -10.20 0.23 18.30
CA TRP A 237 -11.11 -0.74 17.68
C TRP A 237 -10.74 -0.93 16.22
N ILE A 238 -10.78 -2.18 15.73
CA ILE A 238 -10.40 -2.52 14.37
C ILE A 238 -11.59 -3.14 13.63
N TRP A 239 -12.03 -2.50 12.55
CA TRP A 239 -13.19 -2.91 11.75
C TRP A 239 -12.77 -3.30 10.34
N SER A 240 -13.40 -4.33 9.78
CA SER A 240 -13.27 -4.65 8.35
C SER A 240 -13.85 -3.53 7.48
N PRO A 241 -13.54 -3.47 6.17
CA PRO A 241 -14.16 -2.49 5.27
C PRO A 241 -15.69 -2.62 5.14
N SER A 242 -16.27 -3.73 5.60
CA SER A 242 -17.73 -3.95 5.70
C SER A 242 -18.33 -3.57 7.06
N GLY A 243 -17.54 -3.05 8.00
CA GLY A 243 -18.01 -2.64 9.34
C GLY A 243 -18.10 -3.79 10.34
N LYS A 244 -17.46 -4.93 10.08
CA LYS A 244 -17.40 -6.06 11.03
C LYS A 244 -16.24 -5.87 12.00
N LEU A 245 -16.49 -6.01 13.30
CA LEU A 245 -15.43 -5.95 14.31
C LEU A 245 -14.44 -7.11 14.10
N LEU A 246 -13.16 -6.78 13.96
CA LEU A 246 -12.07 -7.74 13.80
C LEU A 246 -11.32 -7.97 15.11
N ASP A 247 -10.94 -6.89 15.79
CA ASP A 247 -10.19 -6.96 17.05
C ASP A 247 -10.22 -5.62 17.82
N LYS A 248 -9.62 -5.61 19.01
CA LYS A 248 -9.37 -4.43 19.83
C LYS A 248 -7.98 -4.47 20.44
N ILE A 249 -7.30 -3.32 20.48
CA ILE A 249 -6.02 -3.16 21.18
C ILE A 249 -6.29 -2.37 22.46
N GLU A 250 -6.11 -3.02 23.61
CA GLU A 250 -6.15 -2.37 24.92
C GLU A 250 -4.87 -1.56 25.14
N THR A 251 -4.99 -0.36 25.70
CA THR A 251 -3.84 0.51 26.02
C THR A 251 -3.82 0.86 27.51
N PRO A 252 -2.64 1.07 28.12
CA PRO A 252 -2.53 1.39 29.54
C PRO A 252 -3.25 2.67 29.95
N THR A 253 -3.38 3.61 29.03
CA THR A 253 -4.17 4.83 29.18
C THR A 253 -5.13 4.98 28.01
N ARG A 254 -6.12 5.86 28.16
CA ARG A 254 -7.11 6.10 27.11
C ARG A 254 -6.42 6.51 25.80
N PRO A 255 -6.61 5.76 24.70
CA PRO A 255 -6.10 6.13 23.39
C PRO A 255 -6.95 7.27 22.82
N ILE A 256 -6.32 8.10 22.00
CA ILE A 256 -6.95 9.29 21.40
C ILE A 256 -6.78 9.26 19.89
N ASN A 257 -5.63 8.81 19.40
CA ASN A 257 -5.38 8.76 17.96
C ASN A 257 -4.35 7.66 17.64
N CYS A 258 -4.24 7.29 16.38
CA CYS A 258 -3.28 6.30 15.94
C CYS A 258 -2.86 6.51 14.49
N THR A 259 -1.68 6.02 14.12
CA THR A 259 -1.19 6.03 12.74
C THR A 259 -0.23 4.88 12.48
N PHE A 260 -0.07 4.49 11.22
CA PHE A 260 0.93 3.49 10.85
C PHE A 260 2.29 4.11 10.58
N GLY A 261 3.36 3.40 10.92
CA GLY A 261 4.73 3.82 10.63
C GLY A 261 5.73 2.67 10.66
N ASP A 262 7.02 3.04 10.79
CA ASP A 262 8.20 2.23 10.46
C ASP A 262 8.42 1.98 8.97
N ARG A 263 9.63 1.55 8.61
CA ARG A 263 10.02 1.27 7.22
C ARG A 263 9.14 0.24 6.50
N ASP A 264 8.50 -0.65 7.25
CA ASP A 264 7.60 -1.67 6.72
C ASP A 264 6.12 -1.31 6.86
N MET A 265 5.81 -0.14 7.42
CA MET A 265 4.45 0.37 7.68
C MET A 265 3.59 -0.59 8.51
N ARG A 266 4.19 -1.53 9.26
CA ARG A 266 3.47 -2.56 10.02
C ARG A 266 3.40 -2.28 11.53
N SER A 267 3.72 -1.07 11.95
CA SER A 267 3.54 -0.64 13.33
C SER A 267 2.42 0.38 13.42
N LEU A 268 1.42 0.10 14.25
CA LEU A 268 0.43 1.08 14.65
C LEU A 268 0.97 1.82 15.88
N TYR A 269 1.32 3.10 15.69
CA TYR A 269 1.60 4.02 16.78
C TYR A 269 0.28 4.53 17.35
N ILE A 270 0.17 4.53 18.67
CA ILE A 270 -1.05 4.93 19.37
C ILE A 270 -0.67 6.03 20.35
N THR A 271 -1.33 7.18 20.25
CA THR A 271 -1.16 8.30 21.17
C THR A 271 -2.39 8.42 22.07
N GLY A 272 -2.19 8.94 23.27
CA GLY A 272 -3.29 9.21 24.17
C GLY A 272 -2.89 10.03 25.38
N PHE A 273 -3.73 9.98 26.41
CA PHE A 273 -3.43 10.62 27.69
C PHE A 273 -2.20 9.98 28.32
N GLY A 274 -1.10 10.71 28.51
CA GLY A 274 0.05 10.16 29.20
C GLY A 274 0.86 9.12 28.44
N GLY A 275 0.68 8.93 27.12
CA GLY A 275 1.32 7.79 26.46
C GLY A 275 1.52 7.87 24.95
N LEU A 276 2.66 7.33 24.49
CA LEU A 276 2.91 6.88 23.13
C LEU A 276 3.22 5.38 23.17
N TYR A 277 2.46 4.60 22.41
CA TYR A 277 2.58 3.15 22.32
C TYR A 277 2.81 2.70 20.87
N ARG A 278 3.29 1.47 20.69
CA ARG A 278 3.48 0.84 19.37
C ARG A 278 3.04 -0.61 19.39
N GLN A 279 2.16 -0.98 18.48
CA GLN A 279 1.69 -2.35 18.28
C GLN A 279 2.10 -2.84 16.89
N ARG A 280 2.64 -4.05 16.80
CA ARG A 280 2.90 -4.68 15.50
C ARG A 280 1.62 -5.26 14.92
N MET A 281 1.47 -5.06 13.62
CA MET A 281 0.34 -5.46 12.81
C MET A 281 0.81 -6.45 11.74
N ARG A 282 -0.11 -7.27 11.23
CA ARG A 282 0.13 -8.22 10.14
C ARG A 282 0.00 -7.56 8.77
N ILE A 283 -0.87 -6.55 8.69
CA ILE A 283 -1.16 -5.77 7.48
C ILE A 283 -0.48 -4.41 7.63
N SER A 284 0.17 -3.95 6.57
CA SER A 284 0.79 -2.62 6.54
C SER A 284 -0.26 -1.52 6.38
N GLY A 285 -0.03 -0.39 7.03
CA GLY A 285 -0.76 0.86 6.84
C GLY A 285 -0.77 1.36 5.41
N ARG A 286 -1.73 2.21 5.06
CA ARG A 286 -1.66 3.03 3.84
C ARG A 286 -0.48 4.01 3.98
N SER A 287 0.40 4.05 2.99
CA SER A 287 1.49 5.04 2.96
C SER A 287 0.92 6.44 2.75
N SER A 288 1.55 7.47 3.34
CA SER A 288 1.22 8.88 3.10
C SER A 288 1.39 9.20 1.61
N GLN A 289 0.26 9.42 0.90
CA GLN A 289 0.25 9.75 -0.51
C GLN A 289 0.29 11.26 -0.74
N PRO A 290 0.78 11.69 -1.92
CA PRO A 290 1.89 11.09 -2.65
C PRO A 290 3.19 11.37 -1.87
N PRO A 291 4.20 10.48 -1.92
CA PRO A 291 5.56 10.88 -1.62
C PRO A 291 5.93 11.99 -2.60
N ASN A 292 6.20 13.20 -2.11
CA ASN A 292 6.53 14.32 -2.95
C ASN A 292 8.05 14.41 -3.11
N ASP A 293 8.49 14.48 -4.36
CA ASP A 293 9.67 15.26 -4.71
C ASP A 293 9.24 16.73 -4.83
N SER A 294 8.95 17.39 -3.71
CA SER A 294 9.05 18.84 -3.73
C SER A 294 10.54 19.18 -3.75
N ALA A 295 10.92 20.14 -4.59
CA ALA A 295 12.29 20.61 -4.75
C ALA A 295 12.94 21.08 -3.42
N ASP A 296 12.15 21.26 -2.36
CA ASP A 296 12.54 21.80 -1.06
C ASP A 296 12.75 20.73 0.04
N GLN A 297 12.59 19.44 -0.25
CA GLN A 297 13.07 18.37 0.64
C GLN A 297 14.08 17.49 -0.09
N PRO A 298 15.38 17.55 0.26
CA PRO A 298 16.37 16.68 -0.35
C PRO A 298 16.15 15.24 0.16
N LEU A 299 15.28 14.49 -0.50
CA LEU A 299 15.37 13.04 -0.49
C LEU A 299 16.75 12.67 -1.05
N ASN A 300 17.37 11.66 -0.43
CA ASN A 300 18.65 11.07 -0.80
C ASN A 300 18.97 11.27 -2.31
N ALA A 301 19.96 12.10 -2.64
CA ALA A 301 20.32 12.48 -4.01
C ALA A 301 20.56 11.28 -4.96
N ASN A 302 20.68 10.08 -4.40
CA ASN A 302 20.83 8.84 -5.13
C ASN A 302 19.50 8.14 -5.46
N ARG A 303 18.31 8.70 -5.19
CA ARG A 303 17.02 8.09 -5.54
C ARG A 303 16.40 8.71 -6.80
N PRO A 304 15.74 7.91 -7.66
CA PRO A 304 15.02 8.42 -8.81
C PRO A 304 13.74 9.15 -8.38
N SER A 305 13.37 10.15 -9.17
CA SER A 305 12.21 11.00 -8.90
C SER A 305 10.88 10.26 -9.16
N THR A 306 9.92 10.54 -8.30
CA THR A 306 8.49 10.21 -8.39
C THR A 306 7.63 11.39 -8.86
N ALA A 307 8.23 12.52 -9.22
CA ALA A 307 7.52 13.64 -9.82
C ALA A 307 6.90 13.22 -11.17
N ILE A 308 5.62 13.57 -11.36
CA ILE A 308 4.88 13.25 -12.59
C ILE A 308 5.10 14.41 -13.57
N PRO A 309 5.80 14.20 -14.70
CA PRO A 309 6.02 15.27 -15.68
C PRO A 309 4.71 15.59 -16.42
N ASN A 310 4.58 16.83 -16.92
CA ASN A 310 3.41 17.28 -17.69
C ASN A 310 3.11 16.46 -18.96
N THR A 311 4.08 15.63 -19.41
CA THR A 311 3.93 14.70 -20.54
C THR A 311 3.27 13.38 -20.15
N VAL A 312 3.01 13.14 -18.86
CA VAL A 312 2.40 11.93 -18.31
C VAL A 312 1.11 12.30 -17.60
N LYS A 313 0.06 11.50 -17.82
CA LYS A 313 -1.18 11.51 -17.05
C LYS A 313 -1.13 10.38 -16.03
N SER A 314 -1.72 10.60 -14.87
CA SER A 314 -1.82 9.62 -13.79
C SER A 314 -3.26 9.42 -13.36
N ASP A 315 -3.62 8.16 -13.13
CA ASP A 315 -4.82 7.77 -12.38
C ASP A 315 -4.30 6.95 -11.17
N LEU A 316 -4.31 7.53 -9.97
CA LEU A 316 -3.78 6.90 -8.76
C LEU A 316 -4.85 6.05 -8.07
N ASP A 317 -4.41 5.08 -7.28
CA ASP A 317 -5.27 4.26 -6.41
C ASP A 317 -6.46 3.59 -7.15
N VAL A 318 -6.28 3.23 -8.42
CA VAL A 318 -7.29 2.56 -9.26
C VAL A 318 -7.51 1.13 -8.77
N VAL A 319 -8.75 0.78 -8.44
CA VAL A 319 -9.12 -0.61 -8.10
C VAL A 319 -9.03 -1.50 -9.34
N PHE A 320 -8.08 -2.45 -9.36
CA PHE A 320 -7.89 -3.38 -10.48
C PHE A 320 -8.45 -4.78 -10.20
N ALA A 321 -8.63 -5.14 -8.93
CA ALA A 321 -9.20 -6.40 -8.50
C ALA A 321 -9.84 -6.27 -7.10
N GLN A 322 -10.80 -7.14 -6.79
CA GLN A 322 -11.42 -7.18 -5.47
C GLN A 322 -11.68 -8.63 -5.05
N TYR A 323 -11.39 -8.94 -3.78
CA TYR A 323 -11.62 -10.24 -3.15
C TYR A 323 -12.38 -10.06 -1.83
N GLY A 324 -13.69 -10.30 -1.84
CA GLY A 324 -14.56 -9.90 -0.73
C GLY A 324 -14.46 -8.38 -0.51
N ASP A 325 -14.11 -7.97 0.71
CA ASP A 325 -13.95 -6.55 1.07
C ASP A 325 -12.59 -5.95 0.66
N ARG A 326 -11.61 -6.79 0.28
CA ARG A 326 -10.26 -6.33 -0.10
C ARG A 326 -10.23 -5.85 -1.55
N LYS A 327 -10.23 -4.54 -1.75
CA LYS A 327 -9.93 -3.88 -3.03
C LYS A 327 -8.42 -3.76 -3.22
N LEU A 328 -7.86 -4.19 -4.35
CA LEU A 328 -6.44 -4.05 -4.70
C LEU A 328 -6.23 -2.90 -5.67
N LEU A 329 -5.21 -2.08 -5.40
CA LEU A 329 -5.01 -0.79 -6.07
C LEU A 329 -3.82 -0.80 -7.04
N ALA A 330 -3.89 0.06 -8.05
CA ALA A 330 -2.81 0.33 -8.99
C ALA A 330 -2.68 1.83 -9.24
N ASP A 331 -1.45 2.30 -9.43
CA ASP A 331 -1.21 3.61 -10.04
C ASP A 331 -0.99 3.41 -11.53
N ILE A 332 -1.86 4.01 -12.34
CA ILE A 332 -1.77 3.94 -13.80
C ILE A 332 -1.12 5.22 -14.32
N PHE A 333 -0.02 5.10 -15.04
CA PHE A 333 0.64 6.20 -15.72
C PHE A 333 0.61 5.99 -17.22
N ARG A 334 0.37 7.06 -17.99
CA ARG A 334 0.31 6.99 -19.45
C ARG A 334 0.78 8.29 -20.11
N PRO A 335 1.33 8.23 -21.34
CA PRO A 335 1.59 9.43 -22.13
C PRO A 335 0.34 10.32 -22.25
N ALA A 336 0.53 11.63 -22.12
CA ALA A 336 -0.56 12.60 -22.27
C ALA A 336 -1.19 12.57 -23.67
N ALA A 337 -0.39 12.20 -24.68
CA ALA A 337 -0.79 12.00 -26.07
C ALA A 337 -0.07 10.78 -26.68
N SER A 338 -0.74 10.10 -27.62
CA SER A 338 -0.20 9.01 -28.44
C SER A 338 -0.95 8.95 -29.77
N SER A 339 -0.32 8.41 -30.82
CA SER A 339 -0.89 8.34 -32.18
C SER A 339 -1.80 7.11 -32.42
N GLY A 340 -1.98 6.27 -31.41
CA GLY A 340 -2.79 5.05 -31.44
C GLY A 340 -2.58 4.23 -30.16
N PRO A 341 -3.17 3.03 -30.06
CA PRO A 341 -2.95 2.14 -28.92
C PRO A 341 -1.47 1.81 -28.73
N ILE A 342 -0.99 1.84 -27.49
CA ILE A 342 0.42 1.61 -27.12
C ILE A 342 0.56 0.41 -26.17
N PRO A 343 1.76 -0.18 -26.04
CA PRO A 343 1.97 -1.30 -25.12
C PRO A 343 1.77 -0.89 -23.66
N ALA A 344 1.40 -1.87 -22.83
CA ALA A 344 1.26 -1.69 -21.39
C ALA A 344 2.23 -2.56 -20.58
N ILE A 345 2.73 -2.03 -19.47
CA ILE A 345 3.69 -2.69 -18.58
C ILE A 345 3.13 -2.78 -17.16
N VAL A 346 2.96 -4.00 -16.64
CA VAL A 346 2.68 -4.21 -15.21
C VAL A 346 3.99 -4.11 -14.43
N VAL A 347 4.03 -3.27 -13.41
CA VAL A 347 5.22 -2.99 -12.58
C VAL A 347 5.00 -3.58 -11.18
N VAL A 348 5.73 -4.65 -10.87
CA VAL A 348 5.55 -5.46 -9.65
C VAL A 348 6.67 -5.18 -8.64
N HIS A 349 6.32 -4.60 -7.49
CA HIS A 349 7.30 -4.21 -6.48
C HIS A 349 7.98 -5.42 -5.81
N GLY A 350 9.19 -5.20 -5.31
CA GLY A 350 9.90 -6.15 -4.44
C GLY A 350 9.53 -6.02 -2.96
N GLY A 351 10.25 -6.75 -2.10
CA GLY A 351 10.07 -6.70 -0.64
C GLY A 351 9.96 -8.07 0.03
N GLY A 352 10.46 -9.12 -0.63
CA GLY A 352 10.51 -10.47 -0.06
C GLY A 352 9.14 -11.07 0.18
N TRP A 353 8.12 -10.71 -0.64
CA TRP A 353 6.71 -11.14 -0.50
C TRP A 353 6.00 -10.72 0.80
N LEU A 354 6.70 -10.06 1.72
CA LEU A 354 6.20 -9.72 3.05
C LEU A 354 6.04 -8.22 3.27
N ASN A 355 6.65 -7.39 2.42
CA ASN A 355 6.70 -5.95 2.59
C ASN A 355 6.59 -5.22 1.24
N GLY A 356 6.28 -3.92 1.30
CA GLY A 356 6.27 -3.01 0.16
C GLY A 356 4.90 -2.80 -0.44
N ASP A 357 4.83 -1.78 -1.30
CA ASP A 357 3.61 -1.34 -1.97
C ASP A 357 3.94 -0.75 -3.35
N LYS A 358 2.90 -0.39 -4.11
CA LYS A 358 3.00 0.16 -5.46
C LYS A 358 3.87 1.41 -5.57
N SER A 359 4.00 2.21 -4.50
CA SER A 359 4.84 3.41 -4.50
C SER A 359 6.33 3.10 -4.63
N LYS A 360 6.79 1.91 -4.20
CA LYS A 360 8.22 1.56 -4.24
C LYS A 360 8.82 1.63 -5.63
N PHE A 361 8.05 1.29 -6.66
CA PHE A 361 8.49 1.30 -8.07
C PHE A 361 7.75 2.37 -8.88
N ARG A 362 7.14 3.37 -8.22
CA ARG A 362 6.42 4.46 -8.90
C ARG A 362 7.33 5.27 -9.83
N ALA A 363 8.56 5.56 -9.39
CA ALA A 363 9.55 6.24 -10.22
C ALA A 363 9.81 5.48 -11.54
N LEU A 364 9.93 4.15 -11.47
CA LEU A 364 10.12 3.31 -12.66
C LEU A 364 8.87 3.34 -13.57
N ALA A 365 7.67 3.25 -12.98
CA ALA A 365 6.42 3.30 -13.72
C ALA A 365 6.22 4.64 -14.45
N ILE A 366 6.52 5.76 -13.79
CA ILE A 366 6.48 7.10 -14.40
C ILE A 366 7.52 7.21 -15.51
N ASN A 367 8.75 6.73 -15.28
CA ASN A 367 9.83 6.85 -16.26
C ASN A 367 9.53 6.05 -17.54
N LEU A 368 9.03 4.82 -17.42
CA LEU A 368 8.56 4.04 -18.55
C LEU A 368 7.33 4.68 -19.22
N ALA A 369 6.42 5.31 -18.46
CA ALA A 369 5.31 6.04 -19.06
C ALA A 369 5.77 7.24 -19.90
N ALA A 370 6.76 7.98 -19.42
CA ALA A 370 7.39 9.06 -20.18
C ALA A 370 8.08 8.57 -21.47
N ARG A 371 8.44 7.28 -21.54
CA ARG A 371 9.02 6.62 -22.71
C ARG A 371 7.97 6.01 -23.66
N GLY A 372 6.68 6.26 -23.44
CA GLY A 372 5.63 5.87 -24.40
C GLY A 372 4.92 4.56 -24.10
N PHE A 373 4.97 4.08 -22.86
CA PHE A 373 4.22 2.91 -22.40
C PHE A 373 3.05 3.31 -21.49
N VAL A 374 1.95 2.56 -21.47
CA VAL A 374 1.06 2.62 -20.29
C VAL A 374 1.69 1.77 -19.21
N THR A 375 1.75 2.25 -17.97
CA THR A 375 2.30 1.46 -16.86
C THR A 375 1.30 1.36 -15.73
N ALA A 376 1.32 0.21 -15.04
CA ALA A 376 0.52 -0.03 -13.85
C ALA A 376 1.44 -0.48 -12.71
N ALA A 377 1.73 0.41 -11.77
CA ALA A 377 2.38 0.03 -10.52
C ALA A 377 1.35 -0.56 -9.57
N ILE A 378 1.46 -1.85 -9.25
CA ILE A 378 0.38 -2.58 -8.59
C ILE A 378 0.68 -2.92 -7.14
N GLU A 379 -0.38 -3.00 -6.34
CA GLU A 379 -0.37 -3.76 -5.10
C GLU A 379 -0.55 -5.26 -5.35
N TYR A 380 -0.08 -6.08 -4.42
CA TYR A 380 -0.50 -7.48 -4.30
C TYR A 380 -0.55 -7.87 -2.82
N ARG A 381 -1.39 -8.86 -2.47
CA ARG A 381 -1.51 -9.34 -1.09
C ARG A 381 -0.20 -9.97 -0.63
N LEU A 382 0.32 -9.45 0.48
CA LEU A 382 1.59 -9.88 1.07
C LEU A 382 1.39 -11.09 1.99
N GLY A 383 2.46 -11.84 2.28
CA GLY A 383 2.39 -13.07 3.08
C GLY A 383 1.87 -12.90 4.52
N GLY A 384 1.86 -11.68 5.06
CA GLY A 384 1.21 -11.37 6.35
C GLY A 384 -0.33 -11.29 6.26
N GLU A 385 -0.83 -10.91 5.08
CA GLU A 385 -2.25 -10.73 4.73
C GLU A 385 -2.84 -12.02 4.14
N ALA A 386 -2.21 -12.59 3.10
CA ALA A 386 -2.65 -13.82 2.45
C ALA A 386 -1.45 -14.66 1.97
N LYS A 387 -1.53 -15.97 2.13
CA LYS A 387 -0.47 -16.90 1.69
C LYS A 387 -0.51 -17.10 0.18
N PHE A 388 0.61 -17.55 -0.39
CA PHE A 388 0.65 -18.04 -1.78
C PHE A 388 -0.49 -19.07 -2.02
N PRO A 389 -1.22 -19.02 -3.15
CA PRO A 389 -0.95 -18.25 -4.38
C PRO A 389 -1.55 -16.83 -4.48
N ALA A 390 -2.08 -16.25 -3.40
CA ALA A 390 -2.81 -14.96 -3.47
C ALA A 390 -2.04 -13.85 -4.23
N GLY A 391 -0.76 -13.62 -3.91
CA GLY A 391 0.00 -12.54 -4.54
C GLY A 391 0.21 -12.69 -6.05
N ILE A 392 0.39 -13.91 -6.58
CA ILE A 392 0.51 -14.12 -8.05
C ILE A 392 -0.84 -14.01 -8.75
N GLN A 393 -1.92 -14.45 -8.09
CA GLN A 393 -3.29 -14.26 -8.59
C GLN A 393 -3.61 -12.76 -8.74
N ASP A 394 -3.14 -11.94 -7.79
CA ASP A 394 -3.28 -10.49 -7.85
C ASP A 394 -2.49 -9.90 -9.04
N CYS A 395 -1.25 -10.32 -9.25
CA CYS A 395 -0.47 -9.87 -10.41
C CYS A 395 -1.13 -10.26 -11.75
N ASN A 396 -1.67 -11.48 -11.86
CA ASN A 396 -2.39 -11.93 -13.05
C ASN A 396 -3.68 -11.12 -13.27
N ALA A 397 -4.40 -10.78 -12.20
CA ALA A 397 -5.57 -9.92 -12.27
C ALA A 397 -5.26 -8.51 -12.82
N ALA A 398 -4.08 -7.96 -12.53
CA ALA A 398 -3.67 -6.67 -13.10
C ALA A 398 -3.49 -6.71 -14.63
N VAL A 399 -2.94 -7.79 -15.18
CA VAL A 399 -2.83 -7.97 -16.65
C VAL A 399 -4.23 -8.03 -17.27
N ARG A 400 -5.13 -8.79 -16.65
CA ARG A 400 -6.54 -8.90 -17.09
C ARG A 400 -7.25 -7.56 -17.04
N PHE A 401 -7.01 -6.77 -16.00
CA PHE A 401 -7.53 -5.41 -15.86
C PHE A 401 -7.09 -4.49 -16.99
N LEU A 402 -5.79 -4.43 -17.29
CA LEU A 402 -5.27 -3.61 -18.40
C LEU A 402 -5.88 -4.04 -19.75
N ARG A 403 -5.97 -5.35 -19.98
CA ARG A 403 -6.58 -5.92 -21.18
C ARG A 403 -8.07 -5.59 -21.31
N ALA A 404 -8.83 -5.66 -20.21
CA ALA A 404 -10.25 -5.32 -20.18
C ALA A 404 -10.51 -3.81 -20.35
N ASN A 405 -9.58 -2.97 -19.88
CA ASN A 405 -9.69 -1.51 -19.92
C ASN A 405 -8.86 -0.89 -21.05
N ALA A 406 -8.52 -1.68 -22.07
CA ALA A 406 -7.60 -1.26 -23.12
C ALA A 406 -8.05 0.00 -23.85
N GLN A 407 -9.36 0.11 -24.13
CA GLN A 407 -9.94 1.31 -24.75
C GLN A 407 -9.81 2.55 -23.85
N ARG A 408 -10.05 2.41 -22.54
CA ARG A 408 -10.00 3.52 -21.57
C ARG A 408 -8.60 4.13 -21.49
N TYR A 409 -7.58 3.28 -21.48
CA TYR A 409 -6.19 3.69 -21.30
C TYR A 409 -5.40 3.79 -22.61
N ASN A 410 -6.05 3.56 -23.76
CA ASN A 410 -5.43 3.52 -25.08
C ASN A 410 -4.28 2.49 -25.17
N ILE A 411 -4.53 1.29 -24.68
CA ILE A 411 -3.61 0.15 -24.66
C ILE A 411 -3.89 -0.75 -25.87
N ASP A 412 -2.85 -1.30 -26.46
CA ASP A 412 -2.97 -2.47 -27.33
C ASP A 412 -3.07 -3.75 -26.45
N PRO A 413 -4.24 -4.43 -26.40
CA PRO A 413 -4.48 -5.55 -25.49
C PRO A 413 -3.59 -6.78 -25.76
N ASP A 414 -2.97 -6.85 -26.93
CA ASP A 414 -2.07 -7.93 -27.35
C ASP A 414 -0.60 -7.59 -27.10
N ARG A 415 -0.29 -6.40 -26.55
CA ARG A 415 1.06 -5.92 -26.27
C ARG A 415 1.21 -5.56 -24.78
N ILE A 416 1.15 -6.57 -23.91
CA ILE A 416 1.28 -6.39 -22.46
C ILE A 416 2.51 -7.12 -21.93
N GLY A 417 3.44 -6.36 -21.34
CA GLY A 417 4.61 -6.87 -20.65
C GLY A 417 4.54 -6.69 -19.14
N ALA A 418 5.53 -7.21 -18.43
CA ALA A 418 5.70 -6.96 -17.00
C ALA A 418 7.17 -6.82 -16.60
N VAL A 419 7.43 -6.02 -15.57
CA VAL A 419 8.74 -5.86 -14.93
C VAL A 419 8.61 -5.94 -13.42
N GLY A 420 9.53 -6.65 -12.77
CA GLY A 420 9.51 -6.77 -11.32
C GLY A 420 10.90 -7.01 -10.74
N GLY A 421 11.07 -6.66 -9.47
CA GLY A 421 12.36 -6.74 -8.78
C GLY A 421 12.34 -7.62 -7.53
N SER A 422 13.38 -8.42 -7.33
CA SER A 422 13.50 -9.36 -6.20
C SER A 422 12.26 -10.28 -6.13
N ALA A 423 11.51 -10.28 -5.03
CA ALA A 423 10.23 -10.98 -4.93
C ALA A 423 9.22 -10.64 -6.05
N GLY A 424 9.15 -9.38 -6.50
CA GLY A 424 8.33 -8.98 -7.64
C GLY A 424 8.86 -9.53 -8.96
N GLY A 425 10.19 -9.66 -9.08
CA GLY A 425 10.82 -10.31 -10.24
C GLY A 425 10.51 -11.81 -10.29
N HIS A 426 10.46 -12.47 -9.12
CA HIS A 426 9.94 -13.83 -9.02
C HIS A 426 8.49 -13.92 -9.49
N LEU A 427 7.61 -13.04 -9.02
CA LEU A 427 6.20 -13.04 -9.44
C LEU A 427 6.07 -12.81 -10.95
N VAL A 428 6.82 -11.87 -11.53
CA VAL A 428 6.85 -11.65 -12.99
C VAL A 428 7.36 -12.86 -13.76
N GLY A 429 8.40 -13.54 -13.26
CA GLY A 429 8.86 -14.81 -13.84
C GLY A 429 7.77 -15.87 -13.82
N LEU A 430 7.02 -15.98 -12.73
CA LEU A 430 5.92 -16.92 -12.60
C LEU A 430 4.73 -16.56 -13.51
N MET A 431 4.40 -15.27 -13.67
CA MET A 431 3.41 -14.78 -14.64
C MET A 431 3.78 -15.20 -16.07
N ALA A 432 5.05 -15.08 -16.45
CA ALA A 432 5.56 -15.44 -17.77
C ALA A 432 5.61 -16.97 -17.99
N ALA A 433 5.94 -17.73 -16.95
CA ALA A 433 6.12 -19.17 -17.01
C ALA A 433 4.79 -19.94 -17.01
N ALA A 434 3.80 -19.48 -16.24
CA ALA A 434 2.61 -20.27 -15.91
C ALA A 434 1.25 -19.61 -16.23
N PRO A 435 1.05 -18.99 -17.41
CA PRO A 435 -0.21 -18.29 -17.73
C PRO A 435 -1.43 -19.22 -17.86
N ASN A 436 -1.22 -20.54 -17.91
CA ASN A 436 -2.27 -21.55 -18.07
C ASN A 436 -2.50 -22.41 -16.82
N LEU A 437 -1.75 -22.19 -15.72
CA LEU A 437 -2.00 -22.91 -14.47
C LEU A 437 -3.15 -22.24 -13.72
N GLU A 438 -4.28 -22.96 -13.62
CA GLU A 438 -5.54 -22.46 -13.07
C GLU A 438 -5.38 -22.00 -11.60
N GLU A 439 -4.60 -22.75 -10.82
CA GLU A 439 -4.31 -22.46 -9.41
C GLU A 439 -3.64 -21.08 -9.20
N LEU A 440 -2.95 -20.58 -10.22
CA LEU A 440 -2.21 -19.30 -10.18
C LEU A 440 -3.00 -18.12 -10.76
N GLN A 441 -4.12 -18.35 -11.45
CA GLN A 441 -4.88 -17.27 -12.11
C GLN A 441 -5.74 -16.47 -11.12
N GLY A 442 -6.42 -17.17 -10.22
CA GLY A 442 -7.40 -16.58 -9.31
C GLY A 442 -8.58 -15.91 -10.03
N GLU A 443 -9.55 -15.45 -9.25
CA GLU A 443 -10.84 -14.97 -9.78
C GLU A 443 -11.00 -13.44 -9.71
N GLY A 444 -9.99 -12.71 -9.20
CA GLY A 444 -10.09 -11.26 -9.02
C GLY A 444 -10.22 -10.49 -10.34
N GLY A 445 -11.20 -9.59 -10.39
CA GLY A 445 -11.41 -8.66 -11.50
C GLY A 445 -11.97 -9.33 -12.75
N HIS A 446 -11.27 -9.19 -13.87
CA HIS A 446 -11.72 -9.59 -15.20
C HIS A 446 -11.30 -11.03 -15.55
N ALA A 447 -11.79 -12.02 -14.81
CA ALA A 447 -11.37 -13.42 -14.93
C ALA A 447 -11.59 -14.07 -16.31
N ASP A 448 -12.49 -13.49 -17.13
CA ASP A 448 -12.75 -13.87 -18.51
C ASP A 448 -11.62 -13.49 -19.49
N ARG A 449 -10.67 -12.65 -19.06
CA ARG A 449 -9.53 -12.21 -19.88
C ARG A 449 -8.31 -13.06 -19.61
N SER A 450 -7.48 -13.24 -20.63
CA SER A 450 -6.16 -13.85 -20.47
C SER A 450 -5.28 -12.99 -19.55
N SER A 451 -4.39 -13.61 -18.79
CA SER A 451 -3.29 -12.98 -18.05
C SER A 451 -1.94 -13.12 -18.76
N ARG A 452 -1.91 -13.71 -19.97
CA ARG A 452 -0.67 -13.98 -20.72
C ARG A 452 0.06 -12.67 -21.03
N LEU A 453 1.37 -12.70 -20.76
CA LEU A 453 2.33 -11.66 -21.09
C LEU A 453 2.99 -11.93 -22.44
N GLN A 454 3.37 -10.86 -23.13
CA GLN A 454 4.15 -10.91 -24.37
C GLN A 454 5.64 -10.67 -24.16
N ALA A 455 6.04 -10.04 -23.05
CA ALA A 455 7.43 -9.83 -22.69
C ALA A 455 7.59 -9.70 -21.17
N ALA A 456 8.68 -10.20 -20.59
CA ALA A 456 8.92 -10.14 -19.15
C ALA A 456 10.34 -9.69 -18.80
N ILE A 457 10.45 -8.81 -17.79
CA ILE A 457 11.73 -8.39 -17.22
C ILE A 457 11.81 -8.82 -15.75
N VAL A 458 12.81 -9.63 -15.43
CA VAL A 458 13.07 -10.15 -14.09
C VAL A 458 14.34 -9.49 -13.53
N MET A 459 14.16 -8.53 -12.61
CA MET A 459 15.29 -7.88 -11.92
C MET A 459 15.64 -8.66 -10.64
N ALA A 460 16.72 -9.44 -10.68
CA ALA A 460 17.21 -10.22 -9.54
C ALA A 460 16.15 -11.09 -8.82
N GLY A 461 15.11 -11.53 -9.53
CA GLY A 461 14.12 -12.47 -8.99
C GLY A 461 14.67 -13.89 -8.96
N PRO A 462 14.48 -14.66 -7.88
CA PRO A 462 14.77 -16.09 -7.89
C PRO A 462 13.74 -16.81 -8.77
N MET A 463 14.17 -17.61 -9.74
CA MET A 463 13.28 -18.47 -10.53
C MET A 463 13.13 -19.86 -9.93
N GLN A 464 14.15 -20.34 -9.22
CA GLN A 464 14.19 -21.63 -8.55
C GLN A 464 13.81 -21.45 -7.08
N MET A 465 12.68 -22.05 -6.69
CA MET A 465 12.14 -22.05 -5.33
C MET A 465 12.37 -23.39 -4.64
N THR A 466 12.44 -24.47 -5.41
CA THR A 466 12.65 -25.86 -4.94
C THR A 466 14.12 -26.21 -4.73
N THR A 467 15.04 -25.42 -5.31
CA THR A 467 16.49 -25.61 -5.22
C THR A 467 17.20 -24.28 -4.94
N GLY A 468 18.52 -24.32 -4.77
CA GLY A 468 19.34 -23.12 -4.56
C GLY A 468 19.07 -22.42 -3.22
N SER A 469 19.41 -21.13 -3.16
CA SER A 469 19.44 -20.37 -1.91
C SER A 469 18.08 -20.21 -1.24
N VAL A 470 16.98 -20.18 -1.99
CA VAL A 470 15.63 -20.09 -1.42
C VAL A 470 15.26 -21.38 -0.69
N ALA A 471 15.51 -22.54 -1.30
CA ALA A 471 15.25 -23.84 -0.69
C ALA A 471 16.15 -24.09 0.52
N GLU A 472 17.44 -23.76 0.42
CA GLU A 472 18.37 -23.85 1.55
C GLU A 472 17.94 -22.97 2.72
N ARG A 473 17.57 -21.71 2.44
CA ARG A 473 17.07 -20.79 3.47
C ARG A 473 15.75 -21.27 4.08
N SER A 474 14.88 -21.89 3.29
CA SER A 474 13.65 -22.51 3.79
C SER A 474 13.94 -23.57 4.85
N ARG A 475 14.95 -24.43 4.63
CA ARG A 475 15.34 -25.50 5.56
C ARG A 475 16.07 -24.98 6.80
N THR A 476 16.92 -23.98 6.64
CA THR A 476 17.86 -23.55 7.69
C THR A 476 17.31 -22.42 8.58
N ALA A 477 16.46 -21.54 8.05
CA ALA A 477 16.02 -20.35 8.77
C ALA A 477 14.62 -20.46 9.38
N ASN A 478 13.86 -21.52 9.10
CA ASN A 478 12.47 -21.72 9.56
C ASN A 478 11.63 -20.43 9.46
N SER A 479 11.20 -19.82 10.57
CA SER A 479 10.41 -18.57 10.58
C SER A 479 11.19 -17.34 10.07
N GLY A 480 12.52 -17.37 10.04
CA GLY A 480 13.37 -16.33 9.45
C GLY A 480 13.48 -16.38 7.91
N SER A 481 12.85 -17.37 7.26
CA SER A 481 12.74 -17.43 5.81
C SER A 481 11.48 -16.70 5.31
N ASN A 482 11.69 -15.73 4.41
CA ASN A 482 10.58 -15.01 3.78
C ASN A 482 9.67 -15.95 2.97
N SER A 483 10.24 -16.96 2.29
CA SER A 483 9.45 -17.94 1.55
C SER A 483 8.57 -18.77 2.48
N ASN A 484 9.08 -19.18 3.64
CA ASN A 484 8.29 -19.94 4.62
C ASN A 484 7.13 -19.11 5.18
N GLN A 485 7.38 -17.83 5.49
CA GLN A 485 6.32 -16.94 5.96
C GLN A 485 5.27 -16.69 4.87
N TRP A 486 5.68 -16.57 3.61
CA TRP A 486 4.79 -16.32 2.48
C TRP A 486 3.98 -17.55 2.06
N LEU A 487 4.59 -18.73 2.03
CA LEU A 487 3.96 -20.00 1.68
C LEU A 487 3.23 -20.62 2.90
N GLY A 488 3.60 -20.23 4.11
CA GLY A 488 3.05 -20.73 5.38
C GLY A 488 3.63 -22.08 5.83
N LYS A 489 4.55 -22.66 5.07
CA LYS A 489 5.20 -23.96 5.32
C LYS A 489 6.63 -23.94 4.83
N THR A 490 7.47 -24.84 5.34
CA THR A 490 8.81 -25.08 4.79
C THR A 490 8.74 -25.96 3.54
N ILE A 491 9.83 -25.99 2.75
CA ILE A 491 9.92 -26.85 1.56
C ILE A 491 9.79 -28.35 1.91
N ASP A 492 10.29 -28.78 3.07
CA ASP A 492 10.14 -30.17 3.53
C ASP A 492 8.70 -30.52 3.91
N GLN A 493 7.94 -29.54 4.38
CA GLN A 493 6.55 -29.73 4.78
C GLN A 493 5.57 -29.68 3.60
N ALA A 494 5.94 -29.00 2.51
CA ALA A 494 5.08 -28.81 1.34
C ALA A 494 5.89 -28.66 0.04
N PRO A 495 6.60 -29.70 -0.41
CA PRO A 495 7.42 -29.64 -1.62
C PRO A 495 6.61 -29.26 -2.87
N ASP A 496 5.38 -29.76 -2.99
CA ASP A 496 4.49 -29.45 -4.13
C ASP A 496 4.09 -27.96 -4.17
N LEU A 497 3.95 -27.32 -3.01
CA LEU A 497 3.64 -25.89 -2.92
C LEU A 497 4.83 -25.05 -3.39
N TYR A 498 6.06 -25.47 -3.05
CA TYR A 498 7.28 -24.84 -3.54
C TYR A 498 7.47 -25.08 -5.05
N ALA A 499 7.15 -26.28 -5.56
CA ALA A 499 7.16 -26.57 -6.99
C ALA A 499 6.14 -25.72 -7.76
N LEU A 500 4.95 -25.51 -7.20
CA LEU A 500 3.94 -24.62 -7.77
C LEU A 500 4.44 -23.16 -7.83
N ALA A 501 5.23 -22.70 -6.86
CA ALA A 501 5.84 -21.37 -6.86
C ALA A 501 7.11 -21.28 -7.74
N ASP A 502 7.66 -22.40 -8.22
CA ASP A 502 8.94 -22.44 -8.93
C ASP A 502 8.78 -22.09 -10.42
N ALA A 503 9.01 -20.82 -10.77
CA ALA A 503 8.91 -20.36 -12.16
C ALA A 503 9.85 -21.13 -13.10
N HIS A 504 11.03 -21.55 -12.63
CA HIS A 504 11.97 -22.34 -13.44
C HIS A 504 11.32 -23.63 -13.92
N LEU A 505 10.51 -24.32 -13.09
CA LEU A 505 9.84 -25.56 -13.48
C LEU A 505 8.81 -25.33 -14.60
N HIS A 506 8.10 -24.19 -14.58
CA HIS A 506 6.96 -23.93 -15.47
C HIS A 506 7.31 -23.33 -16.83
N PHE A 507 8.51 -22.74 -17.00
CA PHE A 507 8.91 -22.22 -18.32
C PHE A 507 8.87 -23.32 -19.39
N SER A 508 8.39 -22.94 -20.57
CA SER A 508 8.19 -23.82 -21.73
C SER A 508 8.48 -23.08 -23.04
N LYS A 509 8.30 -23.75 -24.18
CA LYS A 509 8.40 -23.12 -25.51
C LYS A 509 7.34 -22.04 -25.78
N ASP A 510 6.26 -22.02 -25.00
CA ASP A 510 5.17 -21.05 -25.14
C ASP A 510 5.35 -19.82 -24.22
N SER A 511 6.48 -19.75 -23.51
CA SER A 511 6.86 -18.61 -22.67
C SER A 511 7.32 -17.42 -23.53
N PRO A 512 7.03 -16.17 -23.11
CA PRO A 512 7.46 -14.98 -23.83
C PRO A 512 8.98 -14.77 -23.72
N PRO A 513 9.58 -13.90 -24.53
CA PRO A 513 10.92 -13.37 -24.30
C PRO A 513 11.10 -12.87 -22.86
N VAL A 514 12.24 -13.24 -22.24
CA VAL A 514 12.56 -12.85 -20.86
C VAL A 514 13.93 -12.17 -20.77
N LEU A 515 13.96 -10.92 -20.29
CA LEU A 515 15.19 -10.22 -19.94
C LEU A 515 15.46 -10.34 -18.44
N PHE A 516 16.62 -10.87 -18.09
CA PHE A 516 17.12 -10.84 -16.72
C PHE A 516 18.03 -9.64 -16.50
N MET A 517 17.90 -8.99 -15.34
CA MET A 517 18.70 -7.82 -14.99
C MET A 517 19.20 -7.95 -13.54
N CYS A 518 20.45 -7.60 -13.27
CA CYS A 518 20.99 -7.63 -11.90
C CYS A 518 22.21 -6.73 -11.74
N GLY A 519 22.47 -6.30 -10.51
CA GLY A 519 23.75 -5.70 -10.16
C GLY A 519 24.88 -6.73 -10.16
N GLU A 520 26.09 -6.30 -10.52
CA GLU A 520 27.31 -7.12 -10.53
C GLU A 520 27.64 -7.71 -9.15
N LEU A 521 27.37 -6.95 -8.08
CA LEU A 521 27.63 -7.35 -6.69
C LEU A 521 26.41 -8.01 -6.00
N ASP A 522 25.41 -8.45 -6.77
CA ASP A 522 24.27 -9.23 -6.28
C ASP A 522 24.49 -10.74 -6.50
N SER A 523 23.92 -11.31 -7.57
CA SER A 523 24.13 -12.71 -7.97
C SER A 523 23.78 -12.89 -9.46
N PRO A 524 24.61 -12.42 -10.41
CA PRO A 524 24.33 -12.55 -11.84
C PRO A 524 24.07 -13.97 -12.33
N GLU A 525 24.67 -14.95 -11.68
CA GLU A 525 24.53 -16.39 -11.94
C GLU A 525 23.19 -16.98 -11.50
N ARG A 526 22.40 -16.27 -10.65
CA ARG A 526 21.15 -16.78 -10.04
C ARG A 526 20.17 -17.40 -11.03
N ASN A 527 20.14 -16.88 -12.25
CA ASN A 527 19.17 -17.28 -13.28
C ASN A 527 19.83 -17.98 -14.48
N GLU A 528 21.08 -18.41 -14.39
CA GLU A 528 21.80 -19.08 -15.48
C GLU A 528 21.08 -20.32 -15.99
N LEU A 529 20.76 -21.27 -15.11
CA LEU A 529 20.03 -22.50 -15.48
C LEU A 529 18.67 -22.22 -16.11
N THR A 530 17.98 -21.17 -15.66
CA THR A 530 16.68 -20.77 -16.24
C THR A 530 16.85 -20.17 -17.63
N ARG A 531 17.88 -19.34 -17.85
CA ARG A 531 18.18 -18.80 -19.18
C ARG A 531 18.58 -19.90 -20.16
N GLU A 532 19.37 -20.88 -19.72
CA GLU A 532 19.73 -22.03 -20.55
C GLU A 532 18.50 -22.88 -20.92
N LYS A 533 17.60 -23.12 -19.97
CA LYS A 533 16.32 -23.80 -20.21
C LYS A 533 15.45 -23.04 -21.22
N LEU A 534 15.33 -21.73 -21.11
CA LEU A 534 14.58 -20.92 -22.09
C LEU A 534 15.19 -20.99 -23.48
N LYS A 535 16.52 -20.86 -23.59
CA LYS A 535 17.25 -20.98 -24.85
C LYS A 535 17.09 -22.36 -25.49
N SER A 536 17.05 -23.44 -24.70
CA SER A 536 16.83 -24.79 -25.23
C SER A 536 15.43 -25.00 -25.81
N PHE A 537 14.45 -24.19 -25.39
CA PHE A 537 13.13 -24.12 -26.01
C PHE A 537 13.04 -23.15 -27.21
N GLY A 538 14.14 -22.47 -27.57
CA GLY A 538 14.13 -21.42 -28.58
C GLY A 538 13.48 -20.12 -28.13
N VAL A 539 13.21 -19.95 -26.83
CA VAL A 539 12.69 -18.70 -26.26
C VAL A 539 13.84 -17.74 -26.02
N TRP A 540 13.68 -16.48 -26.44
CA TRP A 540 14.70 -15.46 -26.22
C TRP A 540 14.90 -15.22 -24.72
N ALA A 541 16.15 -15.29 -24.26
CA ALA A 541 16.51 -15.05 -22.86
C ALA A 541 17.84 -14.29 -22.75
N GLY A 542 17.77 -13.04 -22.29
CA GLY A 542 18.90 -12.13 -22.12
C GLY A 542 19.38 -11.97 -20.68
N LEU A 543 20.57 -11.42 -20.47
CA LEU A 543 21.06 -10.96 -19.17
C LEU A 543 21.77 -9.62 -19.32
N LYS A 544 21.39 -8.64 -18.50
CA LYS A 544 22.11 -7.38 -18.31
C LYS A 544 22.66 -7.31 -16.90
N VAL A 545 23.96 -7.04 -16.77
CA VAL A 545 24.67 -6.92 -15.50
C VAL A 545 25.16 -5.49 -15.34
N TYR A 546 24.82 -4.85 -14.22
CA TYR A 546 25.14 -3.46 -13.95
C TYR A 546 26.32 -3.36 -13.00
N LYS A 547 27.42 -2.78 -13.50
CA LYS A 547 28.71 -2.67 -12.80
C LYS A 547 28.55 -2.02 -11.42
N ASP A 548 29.22 -2.55 -10.39
CA ASP A 548 29.19 -2.09 -8.99
C ASP A 548 27.79 -2.11 -8.32
N GLY A 549 26.75 -2.54 -9.05
CA GLY A 549 25.38 -2.56 -8.57
C GLY A 549 25.20 -3.65 -7.52
N LYS A 550 24.59 -3.30 -6.38
CA LYS A 550 24.14 -4.25 -5.35
C LYS A 550 22.67 -4.65 -5.58
N HIS A 551 22.17 -5.60 -4.80
CA HIS A 551 20.74 -5.93 -4.79
C HIS A 551 19.90 -4.66 -4.55
N GLY A 552 18.95 -4.36 -5.44
CA GLY A 552 18.14 -3.15 -5.37
C GLY A 552 18.73 -1.92 -6.06
N CYS A 553 19.80 -2.05 -6.86
CA CYS A 553 20.39 -0.95 -7.63
C CYS A 553 19.38 -0.25 -8.57
N TRP A 554 18.34 -0.95 -9.03
CA TRP A 554 17.25 -0.41 -9.85
C TRP A 554 16.40 0.67 -9.16
N ASN A 555 16.61 0.95 -7.87
CA ASN A 555 16.00 2.08 -7.16
C ASN A 555 17.00 3.18 -6.83
N GLN A 556 18.18 3.17 -7.46
CA GLN A 556 19.28 4.07 -7.16
C GLN A 556 19.94 4.62 -8.44
N LEU A 557 20.29 5.90 -8.41
CA LEU A 557 21.10 6.54 -9.44
C LEU A 557 22.59 6.15 -9.27
N PRO A 558 23.35 5.97 -10.36
CA PRO A 558 22.93 6.15 -11.77
C PRO A 558 22.24 4.93 -12.39
N TRP A 559 22.35 3.73 -11.78
CA TRP A 559 21.87 2.47 -12.37
C TRP A 559 20.43 2.50 -12.84
N PHE A 560 19.55 3.20 -12.13
CA PHE A 560 18.15 3.39 -12.54
C PHE A 560 18.02 3.86 -13.99
N ASN A 561 18.85 4.81 -14.43
CA ASN A 561 18.77 5.36 -15.78
C ASN A 561 19.17 4.32 -16.83
N ASP A 562 20.33 3.68 -16.65
CA ASP A 562 20.83 2.65 -17.57
C ASP A 562 19.86 1.46 -17.65
N MET A 563 19.30 1.07 -16.51
CA MET A 563 18.30 0.00 -16.43
C MET A 563 17.02 0.40 -17.18
N ALA A 564 16.53 1.63 -17.01
CA ALA A 564 15.33 2.09 -17.70
C ALA A 564 15.55 2.16 -19.24
N ASP A 565 16.74 2.54 -19.70
CA ASP A 565 17.12 2.51 -21.13
C ASP A 565 17.09 1.10 -21.71
N ASP A 566 17.67 0.14 -20.99
CA ASP A 566 17.66 -1.26 -21.40
C ASP A 566 16.24 -1.87 -21.38
N MET A 567 15.40 -1.49 -20.41
CA MET A 567 14.01 -1.91 -20.34
C MET A 567 13.20 -1.37 -21.53
N GLU A 568 13.38 -0.10 -21.87
CA GLU A 568 12.74 0.50 -23.04
C GLU A 568 13.13 -0.23 -24.32
N ALA A 569 14.43 -0.46 -24.54
CA ALA A 569 14.91 -1.14 -25.72
C ALA A 569 14.28 -2.54 -25.86
N PHE A 570 14.27 -3.32 -24.76
CA PHE A 570 13.66 -4.65 -24.73
C PHE A 570 12.15 -4.62 -25.01
N PHE A 571 11.40 -3.73 -24.35
CA PHE A 571 9.96 -3.67 -24.56
C PHE A 571 9.60 -3.16 -25.96
N ARG A 572 10.38 -2.25 -26.56
CA ARG A 572 10.14 -1.82 -27.95
C ARG A 572 10.40 -2.92 -28.98
N GLU A 573 11.31 -3.85 -28.68
CA GLU A 573 11.61 -4.98 -29.56
C GLU A 573 10.54 -6.08 -29.47
N HIS A 574 10.01 -6.35 -28.28
CA HIS A 574 9.18 -7.53 -28.03
C HIS A 574 7.69 -7.25 -27.78
N LEU A 575 7.31 -5.99 -27.61
CA LEU A 575 5.91 -5.55 -27.66
C LEU A 575 5.77 -4.72 -28.91
#